data_AF-A0A7T8QWF8-F1
#
_entry.id   AF-A0A7T8QWF8-F1
#
_cell.length_a   1.000
_cell.length_b   1.000
_cell.length_c   1.000
_cell.angle_alpha   90.00
_cell.angle_beta   90.00
_cell.angle_gamma   90.00
#
_symmetry.space_group_name_H-M   'P 1'
#
loop_
_entity.id
_entity.type
_entity.pdbx_description
1 polymer ?
#
loop_
_entity_poly.entity_id
_entity_poly.type
_entity_poly.pdbx_seq_one_letter_code
_entity_poly.pdbx_strand_id
1 'polypeptide(L)'
;IEKGKWTRLVAKRYHQDGLLELERTDKVIGSTKGSLRTLNLQVDPTDYSLMYKVRQNAGTSIGFVGCIKELKINKKAISLQSMREPLVLRRRGLVECEENSCAQDPCKNDGLCISQGASFMCHCKRDFTG
;
A
#
# COMPACT_ATOMS: atom_id res chain seq x y z
N ILE A 1 -9.49 3.07 12.08
CA ILE A 1 -9.50 2.27 10.84
C ILE A 1 -10.09 0.92 11.20
N GLU A 2 -11.14 0.49 10.50
CA GLU A 2 -11.77 -0.81 10.71
C GLU A 2 -11.18 -1.83 9.71
N LYS A 3 -10.89 -3.06 10.16
CA LYS A 3 -10.35 -4.09 9.27
C LYS A 3 -11.40 -4.53 8.26
N GLY A 4 -10.99 -4.78 7.01
CA GLY A 4 -11.88 -5.25 5.94
C GLY A 4 -12.75 -4.17 5.29
N LYS A 5 -12.81 -2.95 5.83
CA LYS A 5 -13.55 -1.83 5.20
C LYS A 5 -12.62 -0.95 4.35
N TRP A 6 -13.17 -0.43 3.26
CA TRP A 6 -12.49 0.55 2.43
C TRP A 6 -12.39 1.89 3.15
N THR A 7 -11.16 2.36 3.38
CA THR A 7 -10.90 3.66 4.00
C THR A 7 -10.19 4.62 3.04
N ARG A 8 -10.68 5.86 2.99
CA ARG A 8 -10.08 6.93 2.20
C ARG A 8 -9.06 7.71 3.04
N LEU A 9 -7.79 7.59 2.67
CA LEU A 9 -6.68 8.38 3.21
C LEU A 9 -6.29 9.51 2.24
N VAL A 10 -6.01 10.69 2.77
CA VAL A 10 -5.44 11.82 2.02
C VAL A 10 -4.27 12.41 2.79
N ALA A 11 -3.08 12.35 2.19
CA ALA A 11 -1.93 13.14 2.61
C ALA A 11 -1.77 14.35 1.66
N LYS A 12 -1.52 15.52 2.22
CA LYS A 12 -1.17 16.75 1.48
C LYS A 12 0.04 17.40 2.15
N ARG A 13 0.85 18.10 1.35
CA ARG A 13 1.90 19.00 1.83
C ARG A 13 1.75 20.36 1.17
N TYR A 14 1.85 21.43 1.94
CA TYR A 14 1.90 22.81 1.46
C TYR A 14 3.08 23.51 2.15
N HIS A 15 4.13 23.79 1.39
CA HIS A 15 5.43 24.25 1.89
C HIS A 15 5.98 23.39 3.05
N GLN A 16 5.83 23.84 4.30
CA GLN A 16 6.31 23.17 5.51
C GLN A 16 5.21 22.41 6.26
N ASP A 17 3.95 22.64 5.89
CA ASP A 17 2.78 22.08 6.53
C ASP A 17 2.37 20.78 5.85
N GLY A 18 2.18 19.74 6.65
CA GLY A 18 1.57 18.47 6.28
C GLY A 18 0.14 18.40 6.81
N LEU A 19 -0.74 17.78 6.03
CA LEU A 19 -2.11 17.45 6.43
C LEU A 19 -2.37 15.98 6.14
N LEU A 20 -2.91 15.28 7.12
CA LEU A 20 -3.44 13.92 7.01
C LEU A 20 -4.94 13.93 7.35
N GLU A 21 -5.74 13.34 6.46
CA GLU A 21 -7.20 13.25 6.55
C GLU A 21 -7.61 11.79 6.29
N LEU A 22 -8.49 11.27 7.14
CA LEU A 22 -9.02 9.90 7.06
C LEU A 22 -10.55 9.99 6.97
N GLU A 23 -11.20 9.25 6.07
CA GLU A 23 -12.68 9.21 5.91
C GLU A 23 -13.42 10.56 5.79
N ARG A 24 -12.71 11.66 5.49
CA ARG A 24 -13.21 13.05 5.56
C ARG A 24 -13.56 13.53 7.00
N THR A 25 -13.05 12.86 8.04
CA THR A 25 -13.16 13.27 9.44
C THR A 25 -12.08 14.32 9.79
N ASP A 26 -11.81 14.52 11.09
CA ASP A 26 -10.82 15.45 11.59
C ASP A 26 -9.44 15.29 10.94
N LYS A 27 -8.78 16.43 10.75
CA LYS A 27 -7.51 16.56 10.03
C LYS A 27 -6.38 16.72 11.02
N VAL A 28 -5.37 15.86 10.92
CA VAL A 28 -4.11 16.06 11.64
C VAL A 28 -3.24 16.98 10.79
N ILE A 29 -2.84 18.11 11.36
CA ILE A 29 -1.94 19.09 10.74
C ILE A 29 -0.65 19.13 11.54
N GLY A 30 0.49 19.22 10.87
CA GLY A 30 1.79 19.39 11.52
C GLY A 30 2.79 20.06 10.59
N SER A 31 3.76 20.80 11.15
CA SER A 31 4.70 21.62 10.37
C SER A 31 6.15 21.25 10.68
N THR A 32 7.00 21.23 9.65
CA THR A 32 8.43 20.96 9.82
C THR A 32 9.18 22.18 10.35
N LYS A 33 10.06 22.01 11.34
CA LYS A 33 10.97 23.06 11.82
C LYS A 33 12.02 23.46 10.76
N GLY A 34 12.49 24.70 10.81
CA GLY A 34 13.52 25.25 9.91
C GLY A 34 12.95 26.17 8.82
N SER A 35 13.77 26.55 7.83
CA SER A 35 13.41 27.49 6.76
C SER A 35 13.14 26.83 5.40
N LEU A 36 13.47 25.55 5.22
CA LEU A 36 13.27 24.81 3.96
C LEU A 36 11.78 24.62 3.67
N ARG A 37 11.29 25.24 2.59
CA ARG A 37 9.88 25.15 2.14
C ARG A 37 9.66 24.14 1.01
N THR A 38 10.70 23.79 0.26
CA THR A 38 10.64 22.84 -0.86
C THR A 38 10.96 21.42 -0.40
N LEU A 39 10.49 20.44 -1.17
CA LEU A 39 10.81 19.02 -0.98
C LEU A 39 11.41 18.49 -2.28
N ASN A 40 12.71 18.25 -2.27
CA ASN A 40 13.44 17.73 -3.44
C ASN A 40 13.41 16.20 -3.39
N LEU A 41 12.58 15.58 -4.24
CA LEU A 41 12.47 14.12 -4.35
C LEU A 41 13.37 13.60 -5.49
N GLN A 42 14.69 13.68 -5.31
CA GLN A 42 15.63 12.83 -6.05
C GLN A 42 15.68 11.47 -5.35
N VAL A 43 14.74 10.60 -5.72
CA VAL A 43 14.63 9.24 -5.19
C VAL A 43 15.19 8.28 -6.23
N ASP A 44 16.38 7.73 -5.99
CA ASP A 44 16.82 6.54 -6.70
C ASP A 44 16.03 5.32 -6.15
N PRO A 45 15.25 4.60 -6.97
CA PRO A 45 14.49 3.42 -6.54
C PRO A 45 15.38 2.25 -6.09
N THR A 46 16.68 2.29 -6.40
CA THR A 46 17.69 1.30 -6.03
C THR A 46 18.49 1.68 -4.78
N ASP A 47 18.31 2.90 -4.24
CA ASP A 47 18.91 3.30 -2.96
C ASP A 47 18.19 2.62 -1.77
N TYR A 48 18.74 1.48 -1.36
CA TYR A 48 18.31 0.73 -0.18
C TYR A 48 18.42 1.52 1.13
N SER A 49 19.36 2.48 1.24
CA SER A 49 19.54 3.32 2.43
C SER A 49 18.40 4.32 2.58
N LEU A 50 18.00 4.95 1.47
CA LEU A 50 16.82 5.81 1.43
C LEU A 50 15.53 5.03 1.71
N MET A 51 15.36 3.86 1.09
CA MET A 51 14.21 2.98 1.36
C MET A 51 14.12 2.53 2.82
N TYR A 52 15.27 2.24 3.46
CA TYR A 52 15.34 1.90 4.88
C TYR A 52 14.95 3.08 5.80
N LYS A 53 15.42 4.30 5.49
CA LYS A 53 15.03 5.52 6.22
C LYS A 53 13.54 5.85 6.05
N VAL A 54 12.98 5.68 4.85
CA VAL A 54 11.54 5.86 4.59
C VAL A 54 10.70 4.91 5.44
N ARG A 55 11.11 3.63 5.52
CA ARG A 55 10.46 2.62 6.38
C ARG A 55 10.47 2.98 7.86
N GLN A 56 11.64 3.37 8.39
CA GLN A 56 11.77 3.83 9.77
C GLN A 56 10.89 5.05 10.07
N ASN A 57 10.94 6.09 9.22
CA ASN A 57 10.15 7.31 9.39
C ASN A 57 8.64 7.07 9.28
N ALA A 58 8.22 6.05 8.52
CA ALA A 58 6.83 5.60 8.42
C ALA A 58 6.42 4.62 9.54
N GLY A 59 7.33 4.22 10.42
CA GLY A 59 7.06 3.28 11.52
C GLY A 59 6.73 1.85 11.07
N THR A 60 7.20 1.40 9.91
CA THR A 60 6.92 0.05 9.39
C THR A 60 8.18 -0.69 8.93
N SER A 61 8.27 -1.97 9.27
CA SER A 61 9.30 -2.90 8.77
C SER A 61 8.87 -3.67 7.52
N ILE A 62 7.55 -3.81 7.30
CA ILE A 62 6.94 -4.62 6.24
C ILE A 62 6.29 -3.77 5.14
N GLY A 63 6.11 -4.38 3.96
CA GLY A 63 5.30 -3.80 2.90
C GLY A 63 3.81 -3.80 3.24
N PHE A 64 3.03 -2.94 2.59
CA PHE A 64 1.57 -2.96 2.71
C PHE A 64 1.00 -4.26 2.11
N VAL A 65 0.14 -4.93 2.87
CA VAL A 65 -0.65 -6.08 2.44
C VAL A 65 -2.12 -5.73 2.60
N GLY A 66 -2.89 -5.83 1.52
CA GLY A 66 -4.30 -5.43 1.49
C GLY A 66 -4.65 -4.70 0.18
N CYS A 67 -5.75 -3.97 0.21
CA CYS A 67 -6.35 -3.36 -0.97
C CYS A 67 -6.08 -1.87 -1.14
N ILE A 68 -5.77 -1.45 -2.37
CA ILE A 68 -5.64 -0.05 -2.78
C ILE A 68 -6.49 0.17 -4.04
N LYS A 69 -7.38 1.17 -4.00
CA LYS A 69 -8.12 1.68 -5.18
C LYS A 69 -7.96 3.18 -5.32
N GLU A 70 -8.23 3.71 -6.51
CA GLU A 70 -8.25 5.14 -6.81
C GLU A 70 -6.96 5.92 -6.43
N LEU A 71 -5.79 5.28 -6.53
CA LEU A 71 -4.51 5.91 -6.22
C LEU A 71 -4.31 7.19 -7.05
N LYS A 72 -4.08 8.32 -6.36
CA LYS A 72 -3.80 9.63 -6.97
C LYS A 72 -2.56 10.25 -6.33
N ILE A 73 -1.58 10.61 -7.14
CA ILE A 73 -0.37 11.36 -6.73
C ILE A 73 -0.37 12.67 -7.49
N ASN A 74 -0.22 13.81 -6.79
CA ASN A 74 -0.24 15.15 -7.38
C ASN A 74 -1.41 15.38 -8.36
N LYS A 75 -2.61 14.93 -7.97
CA LYS A 75 -3.87 14.93 -8.76
C LYS A 75 -3.92 13.95 -9.95
N LYS A 76 -2.80 13.40 -10.43
CA LYS A 76 -2.79 12.36 -11.48
C LYS A 76 -3.27 11.04 -10.89
N ALA A 77 -4.28 10.41 -11.51
CA ALA A 77 -4.68 9.04 -11.22
C ALA A 77 -3.63 8.06 -11.76
N ILE A 78 -3.29 7.04 -10.98
CA ILE A 78 -2.28 6.03 -11.30
C ILE A 78 -2.95 4.66 -11.33
N SER A 79 -2.87 3.96 -12.46
CA SER A 79 -3.37 2.59 -12.57
C SER A 79 -2.28 1.59 -12.18
N LEU A 80 -2.46 0.91 -11.05
CA LEU A 80 -1.52 -0.13 -10.59
C LEU A 80 -1.53 -1.37 -11.49
N GLN A 81 -2.72 -1.76 -11.98
CA GLN A 81 -2.91 -2.92 -12.87
C GLN A 81 -2.44 -2.65 -14.32
N SER A 82 -2.58 -1.42 -14.84
CA SER A 82 -2.20 -1.12 -16.23
C SER A 82 -0.70 -1.25 -16.44
N MET A 83 -0.30 -2.18 -17.32
CA MET A 83 1.10 -2.34 -17.75
C MET A 83 1.66 -1.12 -18.50
N ARG A 84 0.81 -0.19 -18.92
CA ARG A 84 1.19 1.05 -19.62
C ARG A 84 1.34 2.27 -18.70
N GLU A 85 1.14 2.14 -17.39
CA GLU A 85 1.34 3.26 -16.45
C GLU A 85 2.83 3.55 -16.25
N PRO A 86 3.36 4.70 -16.72
CA PRO A 86 4.79 5.01 -16.64
C PRO A 86 5.31 5.29 -15.22
N LEU A 87 4.42 5.63 -14.27
CA LEU A 87 4.83 5.91 -12.88
C LEU A 87 5.03 4.66 -12.02
N VAL A 88 4.68 3.47 -12.52
CA VAL A 88 4.80 2.20 -11.78
C VAL A 88 6.01 1.43 -12.28
N LEU A 89 7.14 1.65 -11.60
CA LEU A 89 8.45 1.10 -11.93
C LEU A 89 8.55 -0.43 -11.80
N ARG A 90 7.82 -1.01 -10.84
CA ARG A 90 7.84 -2.46 -10.59
C ARG A 90 6.52 -2.95 -10.01
N ARG A 91 6.10 -4.14 -10.41
CA ARG A 91 4.95 -4.89 -9.88
C ARG A 91 5.46 -6.23 -9.34
N ARG A 92 4.93 -6.68 -8.20
CA ARG A 92 5.14 -7.99 -7.56
C ARG A 92 3.86 -8.29 -6.79
N GLY A 93 3.33 -9.51 -6.89
CA GLY A 93 2.21 -9.95 -6.05
C GLY A 93 0.97 -9.05 -6.11
N LEU A 94 0.75 -8.34 -7.22
CA LEU A 94 -0.48 -7.59 -7.42
C LEU A 94 -1.54 -8.54 -7.96
N VAL A 95 -2.66 -8.60 -7.24
CA VAL A 95 -3.88 -9.34 -7.60
C VAL A 95 -5.08 -8.40 -7.52
N GLU A 96 -6.22 -8.83 -8.04
CA GLU A 96 -7.47 -8.10 -7.88
C GLU A 96 -8.02 -8.25 -6.46
N CYS A 97 -8.70 -7.23 -5.97
CA CYS A 97 -9.31 -7.20 -4.64
C CYS A 97 -10.67 -7.88 -4.64
N GLU A 98 -10.68 -9.21 -4.57
CA GLU A 98 -11.89 -9.99 -4.29
C GLU A 98 -12.25 -9.91 -2.79
N GLU A 99 -13.54 -9.92 -2.47
CA GLU A 99 -14.00 -10.03 -1.07
C GLU A 99 -13.70 -11.42 -0.49
N ASN A 100 -13.58 -12.43 -1.37
CA ASN A 100 -13.20 -13.79 -1.03
C ASN A 100 -12.04 -14.25 -1.93
N SER A 101 -10.80 -14.07 -1.48
CA SER A 101 -9.60 -14.57 -2.18
C SER A 101 -9.51 -16.10 -2.33
N CYS A 102 -10.44 -16.84 -1.73
CA CYS A 102 -10.60 -18.28 -1.96
C CYS A 102 -11.60 -18.62 -3.08
N ALA A 103 -12.27 -17.64 -3.69
CA ALA A 103 -13.29 -17.89 -4.72
C ALA A 103 -12.74 -18.56 -5.99
N GLN A 104 -11.43 -18.45 -6.25
CA GLN A 104 -10.73 -19.09 -7.37
C GLN A 104 -10.01 -20.41 -7.00
N ASP A 105 -10.29 -20.99 -5.81
CA ASP A 105 -9.62 -22.18 -5.27
C ASP A 105 -8.08 -22.17 -5.47
N PRO A 106 -7.37 -21.17 -4.90
CA PRO A 106 -5.94 -21.00 -5.12
C PRO A 106 -5.10 -22.11 -4.47
N CYS A 107 -5.61 -22.72 -3.39
CA CYS A 107 -4.93 -23.80 -2.68
C CYS A 107 -4.98 -25.10 -3.48
N LYS A 108 -3.82 -25.74 -3.69
CA LYS A 108 -3.71 -27.02 -4.40
C LYS A 108 -3.72 -28.20 -3.43
N ASN A 109 -3.91 -29.40 -3.97
CA ASN A 109 -3.90 -30.68 -3.24
C ASN A 109 -4.93 -30.73 -2.09
N ASP A 110 -6.12 -30.16 -2.35
CA ASP A 110 -7.22 -29.97 -1.39
C ASP A 110 -6.80 -29.30 -0.05
N GLY A 111 -5.83 -28.38 -0.10
CA GLY A 111 -5.51 -27.53 1.05
C GLY A 111 -6.70 -26.63 1.40
N LEU A 112 -7.03 -26.49 2.69
CA LEU A 112 -8.11 -25.61 3.14
C LEU A 112 -7.71 -24.15 2.89
N CYS A 113 -8.46 -23.46 2.04
CA CYS A 113 -8.27 -22.03 1.79
C CYS A 113 -8.97 -21.19 2.87
N ILE A 114 -8.24 -20.23 3.43
CA ILE A 114 -8.74 -19.25 4.41
C ILE A 114 -8.57 -17.86 3.79
N SER A 115 -9.68 -17.18 3.48
CA SER A 115 -9.66 -15.81 2.95
C SER A 115 -9.17 -14.82 4.02
N GLN A 116 -8.25 -13.95 3.62
CA GLN A 116 -7.77 -12.81 4.41
C GLN A 116 -7.99 -11.51 3.62
N GLY A 117 -9.19 -11.37 3.05
CA GLY A 117 -9.53 -10.26 2.14
C GLY A 117 -8.78 -10.42 0.82
N ALA A 118 -7.89 -9.47 0.50
CA ALA A 118 -7.10 -9.42 -0.73
C ALA A 118 -6.10 -10.58 -0.93
N SER A 119 -5.83 -11.35 0.12
CA SER A 119 -4.85 -12.44 0.17
C SER A 119 -5.47 -13.66 0.83
N PHE A 120 -5.02 -14.85 0.45
CA PHE A 120 -5.45 -16.12 1.05
C PHE A 120 -4.32 -16.74 1.88
N MET A 121 -4.69 -17.67 2.77
CA MET A 121 -3.77 -18.57 3.45
C MET A 121 -4.22 -20.00 3.20
N CYS A 122 -3.31 -20.89 2.80
CA CYS A 122 -3.58 -22.32 2.63
C CYS A 122 -3.18 -23.09 3.88
N HIS A 123 -4.09 -23.87 4.45
CA HIS A 123 -3.74 -24.90 5.43
C HIS A 123 -3.60 -26.24 4.70
N CYS A 124 -2.35 -26.59 4.39
CA CYS A 124 -2.00 -27.77 3.63
C CYS A 124 -2.25 -29.07 4.42
N LYS A 125 -2.64 -30.13 3.70
CA LYS A 125 -2.66 -31.50 4.25
C LYS A 125 -1.22 -31.93 4.60
N ARG A 126 -1.09 -32.94 5.47
CA ARG A 126 0.16 -33.35 6.16
C ARG A 126 1.37 -33.59 5.23
N ASP A 127 1.13 -33.98 3.99
CA ASP A 127 2.16 -34.32 2.99
C ASP A 127 2.51 -33.16 2.04
N PHE A 128 1.94 -31.97 2.24
CA PHE A 128 2.12 -30.80 1.37
C PHE A 128 2.55 -29.56 2.16
N THR A 129 3.39 -28.73 1.55
CA THR A 129 3.88 -27.45 2.10
C THR A 129 3.97 -26.41 0.99
N GLY A 130 3.74 -25.13 1.30
CA GLY A 130 3.85 -24.00 0.36
C GLY A 130 3.42 -22.69 1.00
#